data_AF-A0A285QUK4-F1
#
_entry.id   AF-A0A285QUK4-F1
#
_cell.length_a   1.000
_cell.length_b   1.000
_cell.length_c   1.000
_cell.angle_alpha   90.00
_cell.angle_beta   90.00
_cell.angle_gamma   90.00
#
_symmetry.space_group_name_H-M   'P 1'
#
loop_
_entity.id
_entity.type
_entity.pdbx_description
1 polymer ?
#
loop_
_entity_poly.entity_id
_entity_poly.type
_entity_poly.pdbx_seq_one_letter_code
_entity_poly.pdbx_strand_id
1 'polypeptide(L)'
;MKPLAQWLGRIVATLAVLAGGLVAFAAPASAATICGNSPVPPGQVITAERTSNSCGGYLELTVQPPFNGIGICGGSPIPPAYVITSEQTSNSCGGHLAQTINIAASRMGICMDSPIPPGYVILSEQQTNSCGGHLGGYISNELFPGIGVCADSTVPAGWVILAENQTNSCGGHLAETITNSLFNGIDVCADSTVPAGYVITAEQQSNGCGGHLSENLNTPFPGINVCGDSPIPAGYVITSTQQSNGCGGHLVEIITNNLFNGINVCANSTVPAGWWVASMYTTNGCGGYLGEILQH
;
A
#
# COMPACT_ATOMS: atom_id res chain seq x y z
N MET A 1 -3.15 -23.81 -80.94
CA MET A 1 -3.33 -22.36 -80.67
C MET A 1 -4.01 -22.23 -79.31
N LYS A 2 -3.30 -21.70 -78.29
CA LYS A 2 -3.92 -21.11 -77.07
C LYS A 2 -4.71 -19.85 -77.49
N PRO A 3 -5.77 -19.38 -76.79
CA PRO A 3 -5.65 -18.99 -75.37
C PRO A 3 -6.89 -19.11 -74.44
N LEU A 4 -6.54 -19.01 -73.14
CA LEU A 4 -7.16 -18.32 -71.99
C LEU A 4 -8.60 -18.70 -71.55
N ALA A 5 -8.78 -19.46 -70.46
CA ALA A 5 -8.66 -19.07 -69.03
C ALA A 5 -9.92 -18.31 -68.55
N GLN A 6 -10.86 -18.96 -67.85
CA GLN A 6 -10.86 -19.16 -66.38
C GLN A 6 -10.62 -17.87 -65.60
N TRP A 7 -11.69 -17.19 -65.17
CA TRP A 7 -11.91 -16.80 -63.77
C TRP A 7 -13.22 -16.02 -63.62
N LEU A 8 -13.84 -16.11 -62.44
CA LEU A 8 -15.04 -15.41 -61.94
C LEU A 8 -16.40 -16.09 -62.21
N GLY A 9 -16.86 -16.88 -61.24
CA GLY A 9 -18.28 -17.23 -61.17
C GLY A 9 -18.63 -18.23 -60.08
N ARG A 10 -18.93 -17.71 -58.88
CA ARG A 10 -19.88 -18.27 -57.88
C ARG A 10 -19.41 -19.43 -56.99
N ILE A 11 -19.07 -19.11 -55.74
CA ILE A 11 -19.36 -19.93 -54.54
C ILE A 11 -19.81 -18.91 -53.47
N VAL A 12 -21.12 -18.69 -53.34
CA VAL A 12 -22.00 -19.23 -52.29
C VAL A 12 -21.52 -18.89 -50.88
N ALA A 13 -22.30 -18.03 -50.24
CA ALA A 13 -22.21 -17.64 -48.85
C ALA A 13 -22.35 -18.85 -47.92
N THR A 14 -21.41 -18.98 -46.99
CA THR A 14 -21.58 -19.74 -45.74
C THR A 14 -21.06 -18.89 -44.59
N LEU A 15 -22.00 -18.38 -43.78
CA LEU A 15 -21.76 -17.85 -42.44
C LEU A 15 -21.23 -18.97 -41.54
N ALA A 16 -20.12 -18.71 -40.82
CA ALA A 16 -19.85 -19.30 -39.52
C ALA A 16 -18.75 -18.49 -38.77
N VAL A 17 -19.22 -17.63 -37.88
CA VAL A 17 -18.66 -17.33 -36.54
C VAL A 17 -17.14 -17.45 -36.41
N LEU A 18 -16.44 -16.36 -36.70
CA LEU A 18 -15.20 -16.00 -36.01
C LEU A 18 -15.49 -14.72 -35.23
N ALA A 19 -15.79 -14.91 -33.95
CA ALA A 19 -15.78 -13.87 -32.93
C ALA A 19 -14.34 -13.39 -32.71
N GLY A 20 -13.76 -12.74 -33.73
CA GLY A 20 -12.60 -11.88 -33.57
C GLY A 20 -13.11 -10.57 -33.03
N GLY A 21 -12.93 -10.35 -31.73
CA GLY A 21 -13.18 -9.08 -31.08
C GLY A 21 -12.38 -7.99 -31.79
N LEU A 22 -13.02 -7.28 -32.72
CA LEU A 22 -12.63 -5.95 -33.11
C LEU A 22 -12.78 -5.10 -31.86
N VAL A 23 -11.67 -4.94 -31.13
CA VAL A 23 -11.52 -3.84 -30.19
C VAL A 23 -11.63 -2.59 -31.05
N ALA A 24 -12.81 -1.98 -31.04
CA ALA A 24 -12.95 -0.63 -31.52
C ALA A 24 -12.04 0.21 -30.62
N PHE A 25 -10.87 0.59 -31.12
CA PHE A 25 -10.15 1.72 -30.58
C PHE A 25 -11.11 2.90 -30.77
N ALA A 26 -11.84 3.25 -29.70
CA ALA A 26 -12.51 4.53 -29.64
C ALA A 26 -11.44 5.57 -29.99
N ALA A 27 -11.73 6.42 -30.98
CA ALA A 27 -10.91 7.61 -31.23
C ALA A 27 -10.66 8.30 -29.88
N PRO A 28 -9.47 8.88 -29.64
CA PRO A 28 -9.23 9.61 -28.40
C PRO A 28 -10.38 10.59 -28.24
N ALA A 29 -11.11 10.50 -27.13
CA ALA A 29 -12.21 11.43 -26.88
C ALA A 29 -11.60 12.83 -26.98
N SER A 30 -12.05 13.57 -27.97
CA SER A 30 -11.52 14.90 -28.28
C SER A 30 -11.69 15.80 -27.06
N ALA A 31 -10.75 16.73 -26.87
CA ALA A 31 -10.86 17.75 -25.84
C ALA A 31 -12.27 18.37 -25.84
N ALA A 32 -12.86 18.45 -24.65
CA ALA A 32 -14.18 19.01 -24.42
C ALA A 32 -14.06 20.21 -23.50
N THR A 33 -15.08 21.07 -23.52
CA THR A 33 -15.14 22.26 -22.67
C THR A 33 -16.29 22.12 -21.68
N ILE A 34 -16.01 22.33 -20.40
CA ILE A 34 -16.99 22.31 -19.30
C ILE A 34 -16.85 23.58 -18.45
N CYS A 35 -17.83 23.85 -17.60
CA CYS A 35 -17.74 24.96 -16.64
C CYS A 35 -17.18 24.48 -15.30
N GLY A 36 -16.43 25.33 -14.60
CA GLY A 36 -15.74 24.98 -13.35
C GLY A 36 -16.64 24.65 -12.15
N ASN A 37 -17.95 24.88 -12.28
CA ASN A 37 -18.95 24.42 -11.32
C ASN A 37 -19.54 23.04 -11.66
N SER A 38 -19.12 22.44 -12.77
CA SER A 38 -19.54 21.10 -13.18
C SER A 38 -18.48 20.07 -12.75
N PRO A 39 -18.89 18.86 -12.33
CA PRO A 39 -17.93 17.80 -12.02
C PRO A 39 -17.13 17.42 -13.26
N VAL A 40 -15.83 17.18 -13.08
CA VAL A 40 -14.97 16.62 -14.14
C VAL A 40 -15.48 15.22 -14.49
N PRO A 41 -15.75 14.92 -15.77
CA PRO A 41 -16.19 13.59 -16.18
C PRO A 41 -15.20 12.50 -15.75
N PRO A 42 -15.67 11.31 -15.33
CA PRO A 42 -14.79 10.21 -14.98
C PRO A 42 -13.80 9.87 -16.10
N GLY A 43 -12.52 9.73 -15.76
CA GLY A 43 -11.46 9.42 -16.72
C GLY A 43 -10.97 10.61 -17.56
N GLN A 44 -11.36 11.84 -17.22
CA GLN A 44 -10.83 13.05 -17.83
C GLN A 44 -10.01 13.87 -16.84
N VAL A 45 -9.08 14.67 -17.39
CA VAL A 45 -8.24 15.61 -16.65
C VAL A 45 -8.41 17.01 -17.21
N ILE A 46 -8.22 18.04 -16.38
CA ILE A 46 -8.28 19.45 -16.78
C ILE A 46 -6.92 19.86 -17.34
N THR A 47 -6.89 20.36 -18.57
CA THR A 47 -5.65 20.75 -19.27
C THR A 47 -5.52 22.24 -19.53
N ALA A 48 -6.61 22.98 -19.40
CA ALA A 48 -6.60 24.43 -19.43
C ALA A 48 -7.78 25.01 -18.68
N GLU A 49 -7.60 26.20 -18.14
CA GLU A 49 -8.59 27.00 -17.45
C GLU A 49 -8.53 28.43 -17.95
N ARG A 50 -9.68 28.97 -18.36
CA ARG A 50 -9.77 30.35 -18.85
C ARG A 50 -11.00 31.05 -18.32
N THR A 51 -10.87 32.36 -18.12
CA THR A 51 -12.03 33.20 -17.84
C THR A 51 -12.87 33.33 -19.09
N SER A 52 -14.18 33.09 -18.95
CA SER A 52 -15.13 33.12 -20.05
C SER A 52 -16.49 33.57 -19.55
N ASN A 53 -17.20 34.35 -20.36
CA ASN A 53 -18.59 34.73 -20.06
C ASN A 53 -19.57 33.56 -20.28
N SER A 54 -19.14 32.48 -20.94
CA SER A 54 -19.96 31.31 -21.25
C SER A 54 -20.37 30.50 -20.02
N CYS A 55 -19.60 30.62 -18.93
CA CYS A 55 -19.80 29.84 -17.70
C CYS A 55 -20.36 30.67 -16.54
N GLY A 56 -21.03 31.79 -16.83
CA GLY A 56 -21.79 32.55 -15.81
C GLY A 56 -20.94 33.04 -14.62
N GLY A 57 -19.67 33.38 -14.86
CA GLY A 57 -18.72 33.82 -13.84
C GLY A 57 -17.78 32.74 -13.31
N TYR A 58 -18.01 31.46 -13.64
CA TYR A 58 -17.05 30.38 -13.38
C TYR A 58 -15.99 30.29 -14.50
N LEU A 59 -14.86 29.65 -14.18
CA LEU A 59 -13.84 29.32 -15.18
C LEU A 59 -14.40 28.34 -16.21
N GLU A 60 -13.93 28.48 -17.44
CA GLU A 60 -14.15 27.52 -18.52
C GLU A 60 -12.96 26.56 -18.55
N LEU A 61 -13.24 25.28 -18.36
CA LEU A 61 -12.25 24.22 -18.24
C LEU A 61 -12.18 23.43 -19.56
N THR A 62 -10.97 23.17 -20.03
CA THR A 62 -10.73 22.19 -21.10
C THR A 62 -10.38 20.86 -20.46
N VAL A 63 -11.11 19.82 -20.83
CA VAL A 63 -10.95 18.46 -20.30
C VAL A 63 -10.68 17.47 -21.42
N GLN A 64 -9.81 16.49 -21.18
CA GLN A 64 -9.55 15.42 -22.14
C GLN A 64 -9.09 14.14 -21.43
N PRO A 65 -9.12 12.97 -22.09
CA PRO A 65 -8.51 11.76 -21.57
C PRO A 65 -7.01 11.94 -21.31
N PRO A 66 -6.48 11.38 -20.22
CA PRO A 66 -5.06 11.43 -19.91
C PRO A 66 -4.24 10.60 -20.90
N PHE A 67 -3.02 11.04 -21.18
CA PHE A 67 -1.99 10.27 -21.88
C PHE A 67 -0.62 10.55 -21.25
N ASN A 68 0.37 9.70 -21.51
CA ASN A 68 1.68 9.85 -20.89
C ASN A 68 2.36 11.17 -21.32
N GLY A 69 2.74 12.02 -20.36
CA GLY A 69 3.37 13.33 -20.61
C GLY A 69 2.38 14.47 -20.87
N ILE A 70 1.09 14.28 -20.58
CA ILE A 70 0.07 15.34 -20.68
C ILE A 70 0.30 16.41 -19.60
N GLY A 71 0.13 17.67 -19.98
CA GLY A 71 0.05 18.79 -19.03
C GLY A 71 -1.37 18.97 -18.53
N ILE A 72 -1.54 19.04 -17.21
CA ILE A 72 -2.80 19.28 -16.51
C ILE A 72 -2.69 20.52 -15.64
N CYS A 73 -3.82 21.08 -15.22
CA CYS A 73 -3.86 22.18 -14.26
C CYS A 73 -3.95 21.65 -12.82
N GLY A 74 -3.25 22.31 -11.91
CA GLY A 74 -3.26 21.98 -10.49
C GLY A 74 -4.69 21.97 -9.93
N GLY A 75 -5.07 20.90 -9.23
CA GLY A 75 -6.44 20.65 -8.79
C GLY A 75 -7.26 19.77 -9.75
N SER A 76 -6.72 19.42 -10.93
CA SER A 76 -7.28 18.37 -11.77
C SER A 76 -7.27 17.02 -11.06
N PRO A 77 -8.28 16.16 -11.23
CA PRO A 77 -8.20 14.76 -10.84
C PRO A 77 -6.99 14.09 -11.49
N ILE A 78 -6.25 13.29 -10.72
CA ILE A 78 -5.14 12.49 -11.21
C ILE A 78 -5.61 11.03 -11.29
N PRO A 79 -5.63 10.42 -12.49
CA PRO A 79 -6.06 9.03 -12.64
C PRO A 79 -5.15 8.07 -11.87
N PRO A 80 -5.66 6.91 -11.43
CA PRO A 80 -4.82 5.84 -10.88
C PRO A 80 -3.67 5.48 -11.83
N ALA A 81 -2.51 5.16 -11.26
CA ALA A 81 -1.25 4.87 -11.96
C ALA A 81 -0.53 6.08 -12.60
N TYR A 82 -1.12 7.28 -12.61
CA TYR A 82 -0.41 8.48 -13.01
C TYR A 82 0.24 9.18 -11.82
N VAL A 83 1.37 9.84 -12.09
CA VAL A 83 2.14 10.62 -11.12
C VAL A 83 2.53 11.95 -11.73
N ILE A 84 2.67 12.98 -10.89
CA ILE A 84 3.19 14.29 -11.29
C ILE A 84 4.72 14.20 -11.38
N THR A 85 5.29 14.55 -12.52
CA THR A 85 6.74 14.53 -12.74
C THR A 85 7.36 15.93 -12.83
N SER A 86 6.53 16.96 -12.99
CA SER A 86 6.99 18.34 -12.97
C SER A 86 5.83 19.30 -12.77
N GLU A 87 6.11 20.46 -12.20
CA GLU A 87 5.18 21.56 -12.03
C GLU A 87 5.84 22.90 -12.37
N GLN A 88 5.10 23.76 -13.06
CA GLN A 88 5.58 25.06 -13.50
C GLN A 88 4.44 26.07 -13.57
N THR A 89 4.77 27.35 -13.45
CA THR A 89 3.79 28.42 -13.68
C THR A 89 3.34 28.42 -15.14
N SER A 90 2.04 28.60 -15.36
CA SER A 90 1.47 28.62 -16.70
C SER A 90 0.29 29.57 -16.77
N ASN A 91 0.21 30.31 -17.89
CA ASN A 91 -0.94 31.17 -18.18
C ASN A 91 -2.19 30.36 -18.59
N SER A 92 -2.03 29.07 -18.88
CA SER A 92 -3.13 28.21 -19.33
C SER A 92 -3.96 27.64 -18.19
N CYS A 93 -3.55 27.80 -16.93
CA CYS A 93 -4.19 27.15 -15.79
C CYS A 93 -4.79 28.14 -14.79
N GLY A 94 -5.28 29.29 -15.25
CA GLY A 94 -6.12 30.18 -14.41
C GLY A 94 -5.46 30.71 -13.11
N GLY A 95 -4.13 30.62 -12.98
CA GLY A 95 -3.39 30.94 -11.75
C GLY A 95 -2.87 29.73 -10.97
N HIS A 96 -3.32 28.51 -11.31
CA HIS A 96 -2.75 27.25 -10.83
C HIS A 96 -1.45 26.91 -11.56
N LEU A 97 -0.62 26.06 -10.92
CA LEU A 97 0.53 25.46 -11.59
C LEU A 97 0.05 24.52 -12.71
N ALA A 98 0.80 24.48 -13.81
CA ALA A 98 0.69 23.41 -14.78
C ALA A 98 1.56 22.24 -14.32
N GLN A 99 0.95 21.06 -14.23
CA GLN A 99 1.56 19.82 -13.80
C GLN A 99 1.71 18.89 -15.00
N THR A 100 2.86 18.24 -15.17
CA THR A 100 3.00 17.16 -16.16
C THR A 100 2.77 15.84 -15.45
N ILE A 101 1.84 15.03 -15.97
CA ILE A 101 1.62 13.68 -15.44
C ILE A 101 2.14 12.61 -16.40
N ASN A 102 2.71 11.56 -15.83
CA ASN A 102 3.17 10.37 -16.53
C ASN A 102 2.64 9.11 -15.86
N ILE A 103 2.58 8.01 -16.59
CA ILE A 103 2.34 6.69 -16.01
C ILE A 103 3.56 6.34 -15.16
N ALA A 104 3.34 5.95 -13.90
CA ALA A 104 4.40 5.61 -12.99
C ALA A 104 5.27 4.47 -13.53
N ALA A 105 6.59 4.58 -13.35
CA ALA A 105 7.55 3.54 -13.65
C ALA A 105 8.57 3.42 -12.51
N SER A 106 9.25 2.28 -12.42
CA SER A 106 10.31 2.09 -11.44
C SER A 106 11.42 3.12 -11.63
N ARG A 107 11.94 3.66 -10.53
CA ARG A 107 13.00 4.67 -10.47
C ARG A 107 12.63 5.96 -11.22
N MET A 108 11.34 6.29 -11.27
CA MET A 108 10.85 7.53 -11.87
C MET A 108 10.93 8.67 -10.87
N GLY A 109 11.44 9.81 -11.34
CA GLY A 109 11.39 11.07 -10.61
C GLY A 109 9.98 11.65 -10.62
N ILE A 110 9.45 11.97 -9.45
CA ILE A 110 8.11 12.54 -9.26
C ILE A 110 8.17 13.74 -8.29
N CYS A 111 7.10 14.52 -8.23
CA CYS A 111 6.91 15.53 -7.21
C CYS A 111 6.20 14.91 -5.99
N MET A 112 6.62 15.23 -4.77
CA MET A 112 6.13 14.55 -3.54
C MET A 112 4.70 14.93 -3.14
N ASP A 113 4.10 15.93 -3.81
CA ASP A 113 2.67 16.23 -3.76
C ASP A 113 1.84 15.33 -4.71
N SER A 114 2.50 14.52 -5.55
CA SER A 114 1.86 13.52 -6.40
C SER A 114 1.26 12.39 -5.57
N PRO A 115 0.10 11.83 -5.98
CA PRO A 115 -0.32 10.54 -5.45
C PRO A 115 0.72 9.46 -5.77
N ILE A 116 0.95 8.55 -4.82
CA ILE A 116 1.81 7.38 -5.01
C ILE A 116 0.94 6.17 -5.38
N PRO A 117 1.15 5.54 -6.55
CA PRO A 117 0.36 4.38 -6.93
C PRO A 117 0.59 3.18 -5.99
N PRO A 118 -0.42 2.32 -5.77
CA PRO A 118 -0.25 1.11 -4.97
C PRO A 118 0.91 0.23 -5.45
N GLY A 119 1.72 -0.25 -4.51
CA GLY A 119 2.88 -1.10 -4.80
C GLY A 119 4.17 -0.33 -5.13
N TYR A 120 4.12 1.00 -5.21
CA TYR A 120 5.32 1.83 -5.25
C TYR A 120 5.71 2.31 -3.85
N VAL A 121 7.01 2.44 -3.64
CA VAL A 121 7.61 3.06 -2.44
C VAL A 121 8.43 4.27 -2.82
N ILE A 122 8.60 5.20 -1.88
CA ILE A 122 9.48 6.37 -2.03
C ILE A 122 10.90 5.96 -1.63
N LEU A 123 11.86 6.14 -2.52
CA LEU A 123 13.28 5.82 -2.30
C LEU A 123 14.08 7.00 -1.79
N SER A 124 13.67 8.22 -2.14
CA SER A 124 14.38 9.44 -1.77
C SER A 124 13.55 10.67 -2.08
N GLU A 125 13.82 11.76 -1.36
CA GLU A 125 13.25 13.07 -1.54
C GLU A 125 14.30 14.17 -1.37
N GLN A 126 14.23 15.19 -2.20
CA GLN A 126 15.15 16.32 -2.22
C GLN A 126 14.51 17.55 -2.85
N GLN A 127 15.00 18.73 -2.48
CA GLN A 127 14.56 19.96 -3.11
C GLN A 127 14.90 19.95 -4.61
N THR A 128 13.92 20.24 -5.45
CA THR A 128 14.11 20.39 -6.89
C THR A 128 13.42 21.65 -7.40
N ASN A 129 13.90 22.18 -8.52
CA ASN A 129 13.25 23.30 -9.20
C ASN A 129 12.09 22.84 -10.09
N SER A 130 11.95 21.52 -10.31
CA SER A 130 10.96 20.96 -11.22
C SER A 130 9.59 20.76 -10.61
N CYS A 131 9.40 20.97 -9.30
CA CYS A 131 8.17 20.60 -8.58
C CYS A 131 7.50 21.79 -7.89
N GLY A 132 7.50 22.98 -8.51
CA GLY A 132 6.63 24.07 -8.06
C GLY A 132 6.88 24.62 -6.65
N GLY A 133 7.98 24.22 -5.99
CA GLY A 133 8.27 24.51 -4.57
C GLY A 133 8.17 23.28 -3.65
N HIS A 134 7.56 22.19 -4.10
CA HIS A 134 7.55 20.89 -3.45
C HIS A 134 8.88 20.16 -3.60
N LEU A 135 9.11 19.17 -2.72
CA LEU A 135 10.20 18.22 -2.89
C LEU A 135 9.96 17.37 -4.14
N GLY A 136 11.05 16.99 -4.79
CA GLY A 136 11.05 15.94 -5.80
C GLY A 136 11.65 14.68 -5.21
N GLY A 137 11.27 13.52 -5.74
CA GLY A 137 11.74 12.25 -5.22
C GLY A 137 11.68 11.15 -6.26
N TYR A 138 12.11 9.96 -5.86
CA TYR A 138 12.11 8.79 -6.74
C TYR A 138 11.23 7.70 -6.15
N ILE A 139 10.38 7.12 -6.99
CA ILE A 139 9.56 5.96 -6.62
C ILE A 139 10.05 4.68 -7.27
N SER A 140 9.77 3.53 -6.66
CA SER A 140 10.08 2.22 -7.25
C SER A 140 9.05 1.17 -6.85
N ASN A 141 8.77 0.23 -7.73
CA ASN A 141 8.08 -1.03 -7.43
C ASN A 141 9.00 -2.25 -7.60
N GLU A 142 10.27 -2.04 -7.90
CA GLU A 142 11.31 -3.08 -7.97
C GLU A 142 11.98 -3.21 -6.59
N LEU A 143 11.33 -3.95 -5.71
CA LEU A 143 11.78 -4.13 -4.32
C LEU A 143 12.70 -5.34 -4.18
N PHE A 144 13.69 -5.24 -3.28
CA PHE A 144 14.58 -6.33 -2.91
C PHE A 144 14.89 -6.26 -1.40
N PRO A 145 15.19 -7.40 -0.73
CA PRO A 145 15.53 -7.43 0.68
C PRO A 145 16.66 -6.46 1.03
N GLY A 146 16.44 -5.60 2.02
CA GLY A 146 17.40 -4.57 2.44
C GLY A 146 17.36 -3.29 1.61
N ILE A 147 16.31 -3.08 0.80
CA ILE A 147 16.11 -1.81 0.11
C ILE A 147 15.81 -0.69 1.11
N GLY A 148 16.39 0.49 0.86
CA GLY A 148 16.11 1.71 1.60
C GLY A 148 14.88 2.42 1.03
N VAL A 149 13.95 2.81 1.89
CA VAL A 149 12.76 3.61 1.58
C VAL A 149 12.65 4.76 2.56
N CYS A 150 11.88 5.80 2.24
CA CYS A 150 11.61 6.89 3.17
C CYS A 150 10.45 6.53 4.11
N ALA A 151 10.53 6.94 5.37
CA ALA A 151 9.58 6.54 6.42
C ALA A 151 8.14 7.05 6.23
N ASP A 152 7.96 8.06 5.38
CA ASP A 152 6.65 8.55 4.96
C ASP A 152 6.08 7.74 3.77
N SER A 153 6.86 6.81 3.21
CA SER A 153 6.40 5.82 2.25
C SER A 153 5.54 4.75 2.92
N THR A 154 4.54 4.25 2.20
CA THR A 154 3.84 3.04 2.65
C THR A 154 4.75 1.82 2.54
N VAL A 155 4.89 1.05 3.62
CA VAL A 155 5.55 -0.27 3.59
C VAL A 155 4.59 -1.29 2.97
N PRO A 156 4.98 -2.01 1.90
CA PRO A 156 4.11 -2.98 1.24
C PRO A 156 3.76 -4.16 2.14
N ALA A 157 2.58 -4.76 1.92
CA ALA A 157 2.16 -5.95 2.65
C ALA A 157 3.19 -7.10 2.53
N GLY A 158 3.51 -7.73 3.66
CA GLY A 158 4.52 -8.80 3.73
C GLY A 158 5.97 -8.32 3.81
N TRP A 159 6.20 -7.00 3.84
CA TRP A 159 7.49 -6.40 4.17
C TRP A 159 7.50 -5.90 5.61
N VAL A 160 8.68 -5.90 6.21
CA VAL A 160 8.93 -5.40 7.57
C VAL A 160 10.11 -4.43 7.56
N ILE A 161 10.15 -3.54 8.54
CA ILE A 161 11.21 -2.55 8.77
C ILE A 161 12.26 -3.20 9.67
N LEU A 162 13.51 -3.23 9.21
CA LEU A 162 14.65 -3.76 9.96
C LEU A 162 15.40 -2.67 10.73
N ALA A 163 15.43 -1.47 10.18
CA ALA A 163 16.17 -0.36 10.73
C ALA A 163 15.68 0.97 10.16
N GLU A 164 15.87 2.04 10.93
CA GLU A 164 15.62 3.42 10.58
C GLU A 164 16.85 4.26 10.86
N ASN A 165 17.24 5.08 9.89
CA ASN A 165 18.42 5.93 10.01
C ASN A 165 18.11 7.36 9.55
N GLN A 166 18.67 8.32 10.28
CA GLN A 166 18.65 9.73 9.87
C GLN A 166 19.44 9.91 8.59
N THR A 167 18.81 10.49 7.57
CA THR A 167 19.45 10.78 6.28
C THR A 167 18.94 12.09 5.70
N ASN A 168 19.76 12.72 4.88
CA ASN A 168 19.33 13.87 4.06
C ASN A 168 18.59 13.42 2.80
N SER A 169 18.51 12.11 2.54
CA SER A 169 17.96 11.57 1.30
C SER A 169 16.43 11.44 1.31
N CYS A 170 15.77 11.68 2.43
CA CYS A 170 14.32 11.50 2.60
C CYS A 170 13.63 12.77 3.08
N GLY A 171 14.05 13.95 2.60
CA GLY A 171 13.29 15.18 2.85
C GLY A 171 13.16 15.63 4.31
N GLY A 172 13.91 15.03 5.24
CA GLY A 172 13.77 15.23 6.69
C GLY A 172 13.11 14.06 7.43
N HIS A 173 12.61 13.07 6.71
CA HIS A 173 12.16 11.78 7.23
C HIS A 173 13.34 10.81 7.45
N LEU A 174 13.11 9.79 8.28
CA LEU A 174 14.03 8.67 8.43
C LEU A 174 14.07 7.85 7.14
N ALA A 175 15.21 7.22 6.87
CA ALA A 175 15.28 6.14 5.89
C ALA A 175 15.11 4.80 6.60
N GLU A 176 14.13 4.04 6.13
CA GLU A 176 13.82 2.69 6.57
C GLU A 176 14.52 1.68 5.67
N THR A 177 15.11 0.64 6.27
CA THR A 177 15.56 -0.55 5.56
C THR A 177 14.48 -1.61 5.68
N ILE A 178 13.88 -2.02 4.57
CA ILE A 178 12.80 -3.00 4.58
C ILE A 178 13.21 -4.35 3.98
N THR A 179 12.56 -5.43 4.42
CA THR A 179 12.77 -6.79 3.88
C THR A 179 11.47 -7.58 3.83
N ASN A 180 11.39 -8.56 2.93
CA ASN A 180 10.41 -9.64 2.95
C ASN A 180 11.06 -11.02 3.18
N SER A 181 12.37 -11.06 3.44
CA SER A 181 13.11 -12.30 3.73
C SER A 181 12.98 -12.63 5.22
N LEU A 182 11.80 -13.11 5.61
CA LEU A 182 11.46 -13.42 7.00
C LEU A 182 12.06 -14.77 7.44
N PHE A 183 12.50 -14.84 8.69
CA PHE A 183 12.99 -16.06 9.34
C PHE A 183 12.76 -16.00 10.85
N ASN A 184 12.80 -17.15 11.53
CA ASN A 184 12.66 -17.20 12.99
C ASN A 184 13.84 -16.51 13.69
N GLY A 185 13.54 -15.56 14.57
CA GLY A 185 14.54 -14.77 15.26
C GLY A 185 14.93 -13.49 14.52
N ILE A 186 14.17 -13.09 13.51
CA ILE A 186 14.39 -11.80 12.84
C ILE A 186 14.02 -10.66 13.78
N ASP A 187 14.89 -9.65 13.86
CA ASP A 187 14.64 -8.41 14.58
C ASP A 187 14.06 -7.37 13.61
N VAL A 188 12.90 -6.81 13.97
CA VAL A 188 12.21 -5.74 13.23
C VAL A 188 12.00 -4.54 14.15
N CYS A 189 11.65 -3.38 13.58
CA CYS A 189 11.27 -2.21 14.36
C CYS A 189 9.80 -2.30 14.81
N ALA A 190 9.52 -1.87 16.04
CA ALA A 190 8.22 -2.08 16.70
C ALA A 190 7.05 -1.28 16.09
N ASP A 191 7.35 -0.26 15.30
CA ASP A 191 6.38 0.46 14.47
C ASP A 191 6.09 -0.28 13.15
N SER A 192 6.81 -1.36 12.85
CA SER A 192 6.55 -2.21 11.71
C SER A 192 5.33 -3.10 11.90
N THR A 193 4.71 -3.51 10.80
CA THR A 193 3.61 -4.47 10.86
C THR A 193 4.14 -5.87 11.11
N VAL A 194 3.59 -6.58 12.11
CA VAL A 194 3.87 -8.01 12.31
C VAL A 194 3.24 -8.82 11.17
N PRO A 195 4.03 -9.57 10.36
CA PRO A 195 3.50 -10.36 9.26
C PRO A 195 2.57 -11.48 9.73
N ALA A 196 1.58 -11.83 8.91
CA ALA A 196 0.69 -12.95 9.19
C ALA A 196 1.50 -14.25 9.40
N GLY A 197 1.19 -14.97 10.48
CA GLY A 197 1.89 -16.20 10.85
C GLY A 197 3.16 -16.00 11.69
N TYR A 198 3.49 -14.77 12.05
CA TYR A 198 4.54 -14.45 13.03
C TYR A 198 3.94 -13.92 14.32
N VAL A 199 4.70 -14.08 15.41
CA VAL A 199 4.43 -13.53 16.73
C VAL A 199 5.66 -12.81 17.26
N ILE A 200 5.45 -11.79 18.08
CA ILE A 200 6.51 -11.09 18.81
C ILE A 200 6.87 -11.96 20.01
N THR A 201 8.16 -12.29 20.14
CA THR A 201 8.68 -13.15 21.21
C THR A 201 9.61 -12.44 22.18
N ALA A 202 10.11 -11.27 21.77
CA ALA A 202 10.85 -10.37 22.62
C ALA A 202 10.80 -8.96 22.05
N GLU A 203 11.01 -7.99 22.93
CA GLU A 203 11.22 -6.58 22.61
C GLU A 203 12.40 -6.04 23.40
N GLN A 204 13.23 -5.26 22.73
CA GLN A 204 14.43 -4.69 23.31
C GLN A 204 14.70 -3.28 22.78
N GLN A 205 15.32 -2.46 23.62
CA GLN A 205 15.81 -1.15 23.19
C GLN A 205 16.89 -1.33 22.12
N SER A 206 16.73 -0.65 20.99
CA SER A 206 17.66 -0.70 19.88
C SER A 206 17.94 0.71 19.38
N ASN A 207 19.20 1.01 19.09
CA ASN A 207 19.57 2.24 18.41
C ASN A 207 19.27 2.19 16.90
N GLY A 208 18.84 1.04 16.39
CA GLY A 208 18.61 0.81 14.97
C GLY A 208 17.21 1.18 14.48
N CYS A 209 16.25 1.47 15.35
CA CYS A 209 14.84 1.65 14.98
C CYS A 209 14.32 3.07 15.27
N GLY A 210 15.13 4.11 15.02
CA GLY A 210 14.62 5.49 15.06
C GLY A 210 14.11 6.01 16.42
N GLY A 211 14.28 5.26 17.50
CA GLY A 211 13.70 5.53 18.83
C GLY A 211 12.60 4.55 19.25
N HIS A 212 12.17 3.67 18.35
CA HIS A 212 11.30 2.53 18.60
C HIS A 212 12.07 1.35 19.22
N LEU A 213 11.32 0.44 19.86
CA LEU A 213 11.86 -0.86 20.27
C LEU A 213 12.17 -1.70 19.03
N SER A 214 13.03 -2.70 19.22
CA SER A 214 13.20 -3.79 18.28
C SER A 214 12.46 -5.02 18.78
N GLU A 215 11.69 -5.64 17.90
CA GLU A 215 10.87 -6.82 18.14
C GLU A 215 11.49 -8.05 17.47
N ASN A 216 11.58 -9.14 18.23
CA ASN A 216 12.02 -10.42 17.70
C ASN A 216 10.82 -11.26 17.26
N LEU A 217 10.74 -11.56 15.96
CA LEU A 217 9.63 -12.32 15.38
C LEU A 217 9.96 -13.80 15.19
N ASN A 218 9.00 -14.66 15.54
CA ASN A 218 9.08 -16.10 15.30
C ASN A 218 7.76 -16.66 14.78
N THR A 219 7.84 -17.79 14.08
CA THR A 219 6.67 -18.61 13.80
C THR A 219 6.18 -19.28 15.09
N PRO A 220 4.86 -19.30 15.35
CA PRO A 220 4.29 -19.80 16.59
C PRO A 220 4.36 -21.33 16.66
N PHE A 221 4.64 -21.86 17.85
CA PHE A 221 4.55 -23.30 18.16
C PHE A 221 3.94 -23.51 19.55
N PRO A 222 3.37 -24.69 19.86
CA PRO A 222 2.79 -24.94 21.17
C PRO A 222 3.76 -24.71 22.33
N GLY A 223 3.38 -23.82 23.25
CA GLY A 223 4.18 -23.47 24.42
C GLY A 223 5.21 -22.35 24.19
N ILE A 224 5.17 -21.68 23.04
CA ILE A 224 6.01 -20.50 22.79
C ILE A 224 5.59 -19.33 23.70
N ASN A 225 6.58 -18.58 24.17
CA ASN A 225 6.39 -17.31 24.85
C ASN A 225 6.22 -16.20 23.82
N VAL A 226 5.17 -15.39 23.95
CA VAL A 226 4.91 -14.21 23.11
C VAL A 226 4.73 -12.98 23.98
N CYS A 227 4.98 -11.81 23.41
CA CYS A 227 4.70 -10.54 24.06
C CYS A 227 3.19 -10.23 23.97
N GLY A 228 2.61 -9.64 25.02
CA GLY A 228 1.15 -9.48 25.16
C GLY A 228 0.51 -8.48 24.20
N ASP A 229 1.30 -7.72 23.46
CA ASP A 229 0.92 -6.89 22.32
C ASP A 229 1.01 -7.64 20.96
N SER A 230 1.62 -8.83 20.94
CA SER A 230 1.71 -9.67 19.75
C SER A 230 0.33 -10.07 19.24
N PRO A 231 0.12 -10.08 17.91
CA PRO A 231 -1.07 -10.71 17.35
C PRO A 231 -1.07 -12.21 17.67
N ILE A 232 -2.15 -12.71 18.27
CA ILE A 232 -2.33 -14.15 18.52
C ILE A 232 -2.92 -14.81 17.26
N PRO A 233 -2.25 -15.82 16.66
CA PRO A 233 -2.74 -16.49 15.47
C PRO A 233 -4.07 -17.23 15.71
N ALA A 234 -4.90 -17.31 14.68
CA ALA A 234 -6.16 -18.05 14.74
C ALA A 234 -5.92 -19.53 15.15
N GLY A 235 -6.71 -20.01 16.11
CA GLY A 235 -6.62 -21.38 16.65
C GLY A 235 -5.62 -21.55 17.79
N TYR A 236 -4.83 -20.52 18.12
CA TYR A 236 -4.03 -20.49 19.35
C TYR A 236 -4.84 -19.88 20.50
N VAL A 237 -4.56 -20.34 21.71
CA VAL A 237 -5.10 -19.79 22.96
C VAL A 237 -3.97 -19.45 23.92
N ILE A 238 -4.20 -18.43 24.75
CA ILE A 238 -3.28 -18.05 25.84
C ILE A 238 -3.56 -18.95 27.04
N THR A 239 -2.54 -19.64 27.54
CA THR A 239 -2.65 -20.61 28.66
C THR A 239 -2.02 -20.10 29.96
N SER A 240 -1.17 -19.09 29.85
CA SER A 240 -0.49 -18.48 30.98
C SER A 240 -0.09 -17.06 30.60
N THR A 241 -0.08 -16.18 31.59
CA THR A 241 0.37 -14.80 31.44
C THR A 241 1.19 -14.42 32.67
N GLN A 242 2.40 -13.91 32.47
CA GLN A 242 3.33 -13.59 33.54
C GLN A 242 4.11 -12.31 33.26
N GLN A 243 4.49 -11.61 34.32
CA GLN A 243 5.42 -10.49 34.24
C GLN A 243 6.84 -11.02 34.02
N SER A 244 7.50 -10.58 32.96
CA SER A 244 8.91 -10.90 32.71
C SER A 244 9.60 -9.72 32.04
N ASN A 245 10.90 -9.60 32.28
CA ASN A 245 11.74 -8.73 31.47
C ASN A 245 11.92 -9.40 30.10
N GLY A 246 11.67 -8.68 29.01
CA GLY A 246 11.84 -9.22 27.66
C GLY A 246 10.78 -8.80 26.65
N CYS A 247 9.68 -8.17 27.06
CA CYS A 247 8.62 -7.69 26.15
C CYS A 247 8.32 -6.20 26.36
N GLY A 248 9.36 -5.35 26.47
CA GLY A 248 9.19 -3.88 26.46
C GLY A 248 8.29 -3.26 27.54
N GLY A 249 7.84 -4.01 28.55
CA GLY A 249 6.84 -3.58 29.54
C GLY A 249 5.48 -4.29 29.43
N HIS A 250 5.28 -5.07 28.37
CA HIS A 250 4.17 -6.00 28.16
C HIS A 250 4.36 -7.30 28.96
N LEU A 251 3.24 -7.98 29.19
CA LEU A 251 3.21 -9.31 29.78
C LEU A 251 3.81 -10.33 28.80
N VAL A 252 4.39 -11.40 29.34
CA VAL A 252 4.72 -12.59 28.57
C VAL A 252 3.56 -13.57 28.64
N GLU A 253 3.12 -14.03 27.48
CA GLU A 253 2.01 -14.96 27.31
C GLU A 253 2.51 -16.29 26.74
N ILE A 254 1.97 -17.40 27.23
CA ILE A 254 2.28 -18.73 26.68
C ILE A 254 1.10 -19.18 25.85
N ILE A 255 1.32 -19.37 24.56
CA ILE A 255 0.25 -19.77 23.63
C ILE A 255 0.37 -21.21 23.17
N THR A 256 -0.77 -21.84 22.86
CA THR A 256 -0.82 -23.20 22.30
C THR A 256 -2.00 -23.39 21.37
N ASN A 257 -1.87 -24.29 20.40
CA ASN A 257 -2.98 -24.80 19.59
C ASN A 257 -3.26 -26.29 19.84
N ASN A 258 -2.62 -26.90 20.84
CA ASN A 258 -2.90 -28.27 21.28
C ASN A 258 -4.15 -28.29 22.18
N LEU A 259 -5.31 -28.06 21.58
CA LEU A 259 -6.58 -27.93 22.30
C LEU A 259 -7.15 -29.31 22.71
N PHE A 260 -7.72 -29.39 23.92
CA PHE A 260 -8.41 -30.57 24.44
C PHE A 260 -9.53 -30.18 25.40
N ASN A 261 -10.53 -31.04 25.58
CA ASN A 261 -11.64 -30.77 26.50
C ASN A 261 -11.15 -30.61 27.93
N GLY A 262 -11.44 -29.46 28.53
CA GLY A 262 -10.94 -29.11 29.86
C GLY A 262 -9.64 -28.32 29.86
N ILE A 263 -9.17 -27.82 28.70
CA ILE A 263 -7.99 -26.95 28.65
C ILE A 263 -8.23 -25.65 29.42
N ASN A 264 -7.23 -25.27 30.23
CA ASN A 264 -7.20 -24.02 30.95
C ASN A 264 -6.60 -22.92 30.06
N VAL A 265 -7.34 -21.83 29.88
CA VAL A 265 -6.90 -20.66 29.11
C VAL A 265 -7.10 -19.40 29.95
N CYS A 266 -6.43 -18.31 29.57
CA CYS A 266 -6.62 -17.02 30.20
C CYS A 266 -7.76 -16.25 29.52
N ALA A 267 -8.54 -15.50 30.29
CA ALA A 267 -9.75 -14.81 29.80
C ALA A 267 -9.46 -13.68 28.79
N ASN A 268 -8.20 -13.28 28.61
CA ASN A 268 -7.78 -12.38 27.53
C ASN A 268 -7.49 -13.13 26.21
N SER A 269 -7.56 -14.46 26.21
CA SER A 269 -7.45 -15.28 25.01
C SER A 269 -8.69 -15.15 24.14
N THR A 270 -8.50 -15.26 22.82
CA THR A 270 -9.62 -15.54 21.93
C THR A 270 -10.11 -16.98 22.14
N VAL A 271 -11.43 -17.20 22.00
CA VAL A 271 -12.02 -18.54 22.02
C VAL A 271 -12.06 -19.07 20.58
N PRO A 272 -11.40 -20.19 20.26
CA PRO A 272 -11.39 -20.74 18.91
C PRO A 272 -12.78 -21.13 18.43
N ALA A 273 -12.99 -21.10 17.11
CA ALA A 273 -14.26 -21.53 16.51
C ALA A 273 -14.60 -22.98 16.90
N GLY A 274 -15.84 -23.22 17.31
CA GLY A 274 -16.31 -24.52 17.79
C GLY A 274 -16.09 -24.78 19.29
N TRP A 275 -15.36 -23.92 19.99
CA TRP A 275 -15.16 -24.02 21.44
C TRP A 275 -16.06 -23.05 22.21
N TRP A 276 -16.35 -23.38 23.47
CA TRP A 276 -17.02 -22.47 24.41
C TRP A 276 -16.39 -22.53 25.81
N VAL A 277 -16.56 -21.44 26.56
CA VAL A 277 -16.17 -21.35 27.96
C VAL A 277 -17.17 -22.13 28.81
N ALA A 278 -16.71 -23.22 29.44
CA ALA A 278 -17.53 -24.07 30.30
C ALA A 278 -17.52 -23.61 31.77
N SER A 279 -16.44 -22.98 32.21
CA SER A 279 -16.33 -22.41 33.55
C SER A 279 -15.23 -21.35 33.62
N MET A 280 -15.32 -20.47 34.62
CA MET A 280 -14.30 -19.47 34.94
C MET A 280 -13.85 -19.63 36.39
N TYR A 281 -12.59 -19.31 36.68
CA TYR A 281 -12.03 -19.40 38.03
C TYR A 281 -10.93 -18.34 38.25
N THR A 282 -10.71 -17.97 39.50
CA THR A 282 -9.61 -17.07 39.87
C THR A 282 -8.29 -17.82 39.86
N THR A 283 -7.26 -17.28 39.21
CA THR A 283 -5.93 -17.86 39.16
C THR A 283 -4.86 -16.78 39.12
N ASN A 284 -3.69 -17.08 39.66
CA ASN A 284 -2.51 -16.23 39.50
C ASN A 284 -1.74 -16.52 38.21
N GLY A 285 -2.07 -17.61 37.50
CA GLY A 285 -1.37 -18.02 36.28
C GLY A 285 -1.70 -17.20 35.04
N CYS A 286 -2.68 -16.30 35.12
CA CYS A 286 -3.14 -15.49 33.99
C CYS A 286 -2.89 -13.99 34.20
N GLY A 287 -1.82 -13.60 34.90
CA GLY A 287 -1.37 -12.20 34.94
C GLY A 287 -2.40 -11.19 35.45
N GLY A 288 -3.38 -11.62 36.25
CA GLY A 288 -4.50 -10.80 36.73
C GLY A 288 -5.83 -11.02 36.01
N TYR A 289 -5.83 -11.75 34.88
CA TYR A 289 -7.04 -12.24 34.23
C TYR A 289 -7.60 -13.49 34.94
N LEU A 290 -8.90 -13.74 34.74
CA LEU A 290 -9.51 -15.00 35.16
C LEU A 290 -8.97 -16.15 34.29
N GLY A 291 -8.97 -17.35 34.87
CA GLY A 291 -8.80 -18.58 34.12
C GLY A 291 -10.16 -19.05 33.60
N GLU A 292 -10.15 -19.63 32.41
CA GLU A 292 -11.32 -20.20 31.74
C GLU A 292 -11.04 -21.65 31.37
N ILE A 293 -12.07 -22.49 31.39
CA ILE A 293 -11.98 -23.88 30.93
C ILE A 293 -12.76 -23.99 29.62
N LEU A 294 -12.10 -24.40 28.54
CA LEU A 294 -12.74 -24.57 27.24
C LEU A 294 -13.22 -26.02 27.00
N GLN A 295 -14.33 -26.14 26.28
CA GLN A 295 -14.91 -27.39 25.79
C GLN A 295 -15.32 -27.26 24.31
N HIS A 296 -15.43 -28.40 23.62
CA HIS A 296 -15.92 -28.57 22.25
C HIS A 296 -16.84 -29.79 22.16
#